data_AF-A0A7Z7W2P6-F1
#
_entry.id   AF-A0A7Z7W2P6-F1
#
_cell.length_a   1.000
_cell.length_b   1.000
_cell.length_c   1.000
_cell.angle_alpha   90.00
_cell.angle_beta   90.00
_cell.angle_gamma   90.00
#
_symmetry.space_group_name_H-M   'P 1'
#
loop_
_entity.id
_entity.type
_entity.pdbx_description
1 polymer ?
#
loop_
_entity_poly.entity_id
_entity_poly.type
_entity_poly.pdbx_seq_one_letter_code
_entity_poly.pdbx_strand_id
1 'polypeptide(L)'
;MLFPFLKVDKGLAEEQNGVQLMKPIDNLDSLLDRANERHIFGTKMRSNILELNEQGIKDVVEQQFEVAKQIIAKGLVPIIEPEVNINAKDKAEIEKVLKAELKKGLDSLNADQLVMLKLTIPTEANLYKDLAEHPNVVRIVVLSGGYSREKANELLKDNAELIASFSRALASDLRAGQSKEEFDKALGDAVESIYDASVNKN
;
A
#
# COMPACT_ATOMS: atom_id res chain seq x y z
N MET A 1 10.43 11.81 12.69
CA MET A 1 9.11 12.46 12.63
C MET A 1 8.10 11.39 12.25
N LEU A 2 6.92 11.34 12.89
CA LEU A 2 5.84 10.41 12.56
C LEU A 2 4.72 11.20 11.89
N PHE A 3 4.26 10.74 10.72
CA PHE A 3 3.15 11.34 9.99
C PHE A 3 1.88 10.51 10.20
N PRO A 4 0.76 11.11 10.66
CA PRO A 4 -0.48 10.37 10.88
C PRO A 4 -1.21 10.14 9.56
N PHE A 5 -1.59 8.88 9.30
CA PHE A 5 -2.43 8.49 8.17
C PHE A 5 -3.74 7.86 8.66
N LEU A 6 -4.84 8.15 7.95
CA LEU A 6 -6.17 7.62 8.26
C LEU A 6 -6.61 6.59 7.21
N LYS A 7 -7.01 5.40 7.65
CA LYS A 7 -7.68 4.43 6.77
C LYS A 7 -9.11 4.90 6.45
N VAL A 8 -9.47 5.04 5.17
CA VAL A 8 -10.78 5.58 4.75
C VAL A 8 -11.71 4.55 4.11
N ASP A 9 -11.19 3.45 3.56
CA ASP A 9 -12.03 2.39 2.97
C ASP A 9 -12.97 1.74 4.00
N LYS A 10 -14.13 1.28 3.53
CA LYS A 10 -15.15 0.57 4.33
C LYS A 10 -15.08 -0.95 4.15
N GLY A 11 -13.90 -1.45 3.79
CA GLY A 11 -13.68 -2.84 3.40
C GLY A 11 -14.01 -3.10 1.93
N LEU A 12 -14.04 -4.39 1.59
CA LEU A 12 -14.11 -4.87 0.22
C LEU A 12 -15.54 -5.27 -0.18
N ALA A 13 -15.89 -5.02 -1.43
CA ALA A 13 -17.06 -5.57 -2.09
C ALA A 13 -16.90 -7.08 -2.35
N GLU A 14 -17.97 -7.70 -2.84
CA GLU A 14 -17.91 -9.09 -3.30
C GLU A 14 -16.91 -9.23 -4.45
N GLU A 15 -16.33 -10.43 -4.56
CA GLU A 15 -15.42 -10.73 -5.64
C GLU A 15 -16.16 -10.76 -6.98
N GLN A 16 -15.67 -9.98 -7.93
CA GLN A 16 -16.14 -9.96 -9.31
C GLN A 16 -14.93 -9.75 -10.22
N ASN A 17 -14.89 -10.44 -11.36
CA ASN A 17 -13.78 -10.34 -12.32
C ASN A 17 -12.39 -10.54 -11.66
N GLY A 18 -12.26 -11.52 -10.75
CA GLY A 18 -10.98 -11.84 -10.11
C GLY A 18 -10.43 -10.74 -9.17
N VAL A 19 -11.26 -9.75 -8.80
CA VAL A 19 -10.87 -8.65 -7.91
C VAL A 19 -11.95 -8.38 -6.87
N GLN A 20 -11.58 -7.66 -5.82
CA GLN A 20 -12.51 -7.09 -4.86
C GLN A 20 -12.28 -5.58 -4.79
N LEU A 21 -13.24 -4.82 -5.32
CA LEU A 21 -13.28 -3.37 -5.22
C LEU A 21 -13.50 -2.93 -3.77
N MET A 22 -13.27 -1.65 -3.49
CA MET A 22 -13.70 -1.05 -2.23
C MET A 22 -15.22 -0.92 -2.21
N LYS A 23 -15.83 -1.10 -1.04
CA LYS A 23 -17.23 -0.71 -0.83
C LYS A 23 -17.39 0.80 -1.01
N PRO A 24 -18.57 1.29 -1.46
CA PRO A 24 -18.87 2.71 -1.49
C PRO A 24 -18.54 3.42 -0.18
N ILE A 25 -18.03 4.65 -0.27
CA ILE A 25 -17.65 5.48 0.88
C ILE A 25 -18.52 6.73 0.89
N ASP A 26 -19.81 6.56 1.18
CA ASP A 26 -20.82 7.63 1.07
C ASP A 26 -20.49 8.88 1.90
N ASN A 27 -19.70 8.72 2.97
CA ASN A 27 -19.31 9.80 3.86
C ASN A 27 -17.84 10.25 3.72
N LEU A 28 -17.21 10.01 2.57
CA LEU A 28 -15.80 10.35 2.38
C LEU A 28 -15.52 11.84 2.62
N ASP A 29 -16.31 12.73 2.03
CA ASP A 29 -16.07 14.19 2.12
C ASP A 29 -16.02 14.69 3.58
N SER A 30 -17.05 14.37 4.37
CA SER A 30 -17.10 14.74 5.79
C SER A 30 -16.09 13.99 6.67
N LEU A 31 -15.63 12.80 6.24
CA LEU A 31 -14.54 12.11 6.90
C LEU A 31 -13.21 12.84 6.70
N LEU A 32 -12.95 13.35 5.50
CA LEU A 32 -11.72 14.08 5.17
C LEU A 32 -11.67 15.45 5.85
N ASP A 33 -12.81 16.14 5.98
CA ASP A 33 -12.87 17.40 6.75
C ASP A 33 -12.45 17.18 8.21
N ARG A 34 -12.99 16.14 8.85
CA ARG A 34 -12.58 15.75 10.22
C ARG A 34 -11.12 15.29 10.30
N ALA A 35 -10.58 14.72 9.23
CA ALA A 35 -9.17 14.33 9.18
C ALA A 35 -8.27 15.58 9.21
N ASN A 36 -8.64 16.63 8.46
CA ASN A 36 -7.96 17.92 8.48
C ASN A 36 -8.05 18.62 9.84
N GLU A 37 -9.23 18.63 10.47
CA GLU A 37 -9.42 19.16 11.84
C GLU A 37 -8.51 18.46 12.88
N ARG A 38 -8.16 17.19 12.62
CA ARG A 38 -7.28 16.38 13.47
C ARG A 38 -5.83 16.36 13.01
N HIS A 39 -5.47 17.21 12.05
CA HIS A 39 -4.10 17.33 11.51
C HIS A 39 -3.56 15.99 10.97
N ILE A 40 -4.44 15.18 10.37
CA ILE A 40 -4.03 14.00 9.62
C ILE A 40 -3.25 14.46 8.38
N PHE A 41 -2.13 13.79 8.06
CA PHE A 41 -1.30 14.14 6.92
C PHE A 41 -1.82 13.53 5.61
N GLY A 42 -2.31 12.30 5.71
CA GLY A 42 -2.76 11.56 4.53
C GLY A 42 -3.74 10.44 4.86
N THR A 43 -4.16 9.72 3.85
CA THR A 43 -5.12 8.63 3.98
C THR A 43 -4.59 7.35 3.36
N LYS A 44 -5.32 6.25 3.57
CA LYS A 44 -5.01 4.95 2.96
C LYS A 44 -6.29 4.19 2.66
N MET A 45 -6.33 3.53 1.51
CA MET A 45 -7.52 2.77 1.06
C MET A 45 -7.10 1.53 0.29
N ARG A 46 -7.71 0.38 0.60
CA ARG A 46 -7.31 -0.93 0.05
C ARG A 46 -8.40 -1.60 -0.76
N SER A 47 -8.02 -2.04 -1.95
CA SER A 47 -8.70 -3.04 -2.78
C SER A 47 -7.87 -4.33 -2.82
N ASN A 48 -8.37 -5.37 -3.50
CA ASN A 48 -7.70 -6.66 -3.58
C ASN A 48 -7.80 -7.25 -5.00
N ILE A 49 -6.73 -7.87 -5.47
CA ILE A 49 -6.62 -8.52 -6.78
C ILE A 49 -6.23 -9.97 -6.53
N LEU A 50 -7.09 -10.88 -6.98
CA LEU A 50 -7.02 -12.31 -6.68
C LEU A 50 -6.58 -13.13 -7.89
N GLU A 51 -6.99 -12.73 -9.10
CA GLU A 51 -6.73 -13.45 -10.34
C GLU A 51 -6.33 -12.51 -11.48
N LEU A 52 -5.77 -13.09 -12.55
CA LEU A 52 -5.44 -12.36 -13.76
C LEU A 52 -6.72 -12.06 -14.55
N ASN A 53 -7.25 -10.86 -14.33
CA ASN A 53 -8.35 -10.31 -15.09
C ASN A 53 -8.05 -8.83 -15.38
N GLU A 54 -7.72 -8.51 -16.64
CA GLU A 54 -7.31 -7.16 -17.02
C GLU A 54 -8.39 -6.11 -16.73
N GLN A 55 -9.67 -6.44 -16.97
CA GLN A 55 -10.77 -5.53 -16.70
C GLN A 55 -10.93 -5.29 -15.19
N GLY A 56 -10.89 -6.33 -14.36
CA GLY A 56 -10.98 -6.19 -12.91
C GLY A 56 -9.81 -5.38 -12.33
N ILE A 57 -8.58 -5.61 -12.81
CA ILE A 57 -7.39 -4.85 -12.40
C ILE A 57 -7.54 -3.37 -12.79
N LYS A 58 -8.04 -3.10 -13.99
CA LYS A 58 -8.35 -1.75 -14.44
C LYS A 58 -9.41 -1.09 -13.55
N ASP A 59 -10.50 -1.77 -13.26
CA ASP A 59 -11.58 -1.26 -12.40
C ASP A 59 -11.05 -0.92 -10.99
N VAL A 60 -10.17 -1.75 -10.45
CA VAL A 60 -9.47 -1.50 -9.18
C VAL A 60 -8.66 -0.20 -9.24
N VAL A 61 -7.85 -0.02 -10.29
CA VAL A 61 -7.00 1.16 -10.42
C VAL A 61 -7.85 2.42 -10.64
N GLU A 62 -8.86 2.36 -11.51
CA GLU A 62 -9.76 3.49 -11.76
C GLU A 62 -10.45 3.95 -10.47
N GLN A 63 -11.03 3.02 -9.71
CA GLN A 63 -11.66 3.33 -8.42
C GLN A 63 -10.66 3.95 -7.43
N GLN A 64 -9.45 3.40 -7.35
CA GLN A 64 -8.41 3.93 -6.46
C GLN A 64 -8.04 5.37 -6.83
N PHE A 65 -7.84 5.68 -8.11
CA PHE A 65 -7.49 7.04 -8.54
C PHE A 65 -8.65 8.03 -8.43
N GLU A 66 -9.90 7.60 -8.61
CA GLU A 66 -11.07 8.43 -8.37
C GLU A 66 -11.13 8.91 -6.91
N VAL A 67 -11.00 7.97 -5.97
CA VAL A 67 -11.00 8.29 -4.53
C VAL A 67 -9.77 9.11 -4.16
N ALA A 68 -8.60 8.81 -4.74
CA ALA A 68 -7.37 9.58 -4.52
C ALA A 68 -7.53 11.05 -4.91
N LYS A 69 -8.17 11.33 -6.05
CA LYS A 69 -8.44 12.71 -6.50
C LYS A 69 -9.33 13.47 -5.52
N GLN A 70 -10.34 12.82 -4.92
CA GLN A 70 -11.16 13.43 -3.87
C GLN A 70 -10.35 13.75 -2.61
N ILE A 71 -9.44 12.85 -2.22
CA ILE A 71 -8.54 13.04 -1.06
C ILE A 71 -7.58 14.22 -1.31
N ILE A 72 -6.97 14.28 -2.49
CA ILE A 72 -6.06 15.36 -2.90
C ILE A 72 -6.79 16.70 -2.90
N ALA A 73 -8.04 16.76 -3.37
CA ALA A 73 -8.85 17.97 -3.36
C ALA A 73 -9.10 18.53 -1.93
N LYS A 74 -8.97 17.69 -0.89
CA LYS A 74 -9.02 18.09 0.52
C LYS A 74 -7.64 18.42 1.12
N GLY A 75 -6.58 18.43 0.31
CA GLY A 75 -5.21 18.76 0.71
C GLY A 75 -4.46 17.63 1.44
N LEU A 76 -4.96 16.38 1.35
CA LEU A 76 -4.38 15.21 2.01
C LEU A 76 -3.63 14.34 0.99
N VAL A 77 -2.60 13.62 1.43
CA VAL A 77 -1.85 12.69 0.56
C VAL A 77 -2.49 11.30 0.60
N PRO A 78 -3.04 10.77 -0.52
CA PRO A 78 -3.62 9.43 -0.55
C PRO A 78 -2.55 8.35 -0.72
N ILE A 79 -2.66 7.26 0.05
CA ILE A 79 -2.01 5.98 -0.22
C ILE A 79 -2.99 5.08 -0.97
N ILE A 80 -2.69 4.83 -2.25
CA ILE A 80 -3.40 3.89 -3.13
C ILE A 80 -2.88 2.47 -2.86
N GLU A 81 -3.74 1.53 -2.46
CA GLU A 81 -3.36 0.15 -2.08
C GLU A 81 -4.14 -0.93 -2.86
N PRO A 82 -3.82 -1.15 -4.15
CA PRO A 82 -4.28 -2.32 -4.90
C PRO A 82 -3.43 -3.53 -4.56
N GLU A 83 -3.83 -4.28 -3.52
CA GLU A 83 -3.11 -5.46 -3.08
C GLU A 83 -3.27 -6.60 -4.08
N VAL A 84 -2.15 -7.15 -4.58
CA VAL A 84 -2.14 -8.44 -5.29
C VAL A 84 -1.95 -9.55 -4.26
N ASN A 85 -2.82 -10.55 -4.28
CA ASN A 85 -2.70 -11.70 -3.40
C ASN A 85 -1.39 -12.45 -3.65
N ILE A 86 -0.60 -12.68 -2.59
CA ILE A 86 0.69 -13.36 -2.68
C ILE A 86 0.59 -14.82 -3.17
N ASN A 87 -0.60 -15.42 -3.08
CA ASN A 87 -0.90 -16.78 -3.50
C ASN A 87 -1.61 -16.85 -4.87
N ALA A 88 -1.77 -15.71 -5.56
CA ALA A 88 -2.36 -15.70 -6.90
C ALA A 88 -1.49 -16.54 -7.85
N LYS A 89 -2.12 -17.44 -8.62
CA LYS A 89 -1.43 -18.38 -9.52
C LYS A 89 -0.53 -17.64 -10.53
N ASP A 90 -1.03 -16.54 -11.07
CA ASP A 90 -0.39 -15.75 -12.12
C ASP A 90 0.13 -14.40 -11.58
N LYS A 91 0.59 -14.36 -10.30
CA LYS A 91 1.00 -13.14 -9.59
C LYS A 91 1.90 -12.23 -10.41
N ALA A 92 2.95 -12.76 -11.04
CA ALA A 92 3.88 -11.94 -11.83
C ALA A 92 3.22 -11.24 -13.02
N GLU A 93 2.28 -11.90 -13.71
CA GLU A 93 1.55 -11.30 -14.84
C GLU A 93 0.50 -10.30 -14.35
N ILE A 94 -0.19 -10.60 -13.24
CA ILE A 94 -1.09 -9.65 -12.57
C ILE A 94 -0.34 -8.35 -12.23
N GLU A 95 0.87 -8.47 -11.68
CA GLU A 95 1.68 -7.31 -11.29
C GLU A 95 2.13 -6.47 -12.48
N LYS A 96 2.43 -7.09 -13.63
CA LYS A 96 2.74 -6.37 -14.87
C LYS A 96 1.52 -5.59 -15.39
N VAL A 97 0.34 -6.20 -15.40
CA VAL A 97 -0.91 -5.53 -15.79
C VAL A 97 -1.22 -4.39 -14.81
N LEU A 98 -1.14 -4.65 -13.50
CA LEU A 98 -1.34 -3.66 -12.46
C LEU A 98 -0.38 -2.48 -12.61
N LYS A 99 0.91 -2.74 -12.82
CA LYS A 99 1.91 -1.71 -13.06
C LYS A 99 1.55 -0.82 -14.25
N ALA A 100 1.13 -1.42 -15.37
CA ALA A 100 0.74 -0.68 -16.56
C ALA A 100 -0.48 0.22 -16.30
N GLU A 101 -1.50 -0.30 -15.61
CA GLU A 101 -2.68 0.51 -15.25
C GLU A 101 -2.35 1.59 -14.22
N LEU A 102 -1.52 1.30 -13.21
CA LEU A 102 -1.02 2.29 -12.25
C LEU A 102 -0.30 3.42 -12.97
N LYS A 103 0.56 3.11 -13.95
CA LYS A 103 1.25 4.13 -14.74
C LYS A 103 0.26 5.03 -15.48
N LYS A 104 -0.77 4.48 -16.12
CA LYS A 104 -1.83 5.28 -16.77
C LYS A 104 -2.57 6.18 -15.78
N GLY A 105 -2.86 5.66 -14.59
CA GLY A 105 -3.47 6.41 -13.50
C GLY A 105 -2.59 7.60 -13.06
N LEU A 106 -1.29 7.37 -12.88
CA LEU A 106 -0.30 8.39 -12.54
C LEU A 106 -0.14 9.43 -13.65
N ASP A 107 -0.04 9.01 -14.91
CA ASP A 107 0.06 9.90 -16.08
C ASP A 107 -1.19 10.81 -16.23
N SER A 108 -2.32 10.44 -15.60
CA SER A 108 -3.57 11.22 -15.59
C SER A 108 -3.63 12.32 -14.52
N LEU A 109 -2.63 12.37 -13.63
CA LEU A 109 -2.56 13.35 -12.54
C LEU A 109 -1.91 14.64 -13.03
N ASN A 110 -2.41 15.78 -12.55
CA ASN A 110 -1.72 17.07 -12.73
C ASN A 110 -0.41 17.08 -11.92
N ALA A 111 0.55 17.93 -12.29
CA ALA A 111 1.88 17.97 -11.67
C ALA A 111 1.88 18.21 -10.14
N ASP A 112 0.84 18.84 -9.59
CA ASP A 112 0.65 19.12 -8.16
C ASP A 112 -0.13 18.02 -7.41
N GLN A 113 -0.65 17.02 -8.13
CA GLN A 113 -1.42 15.93 -7.55
C GLN A 113 -0.50 14.78 -7.18
N LEU A 114 -0.09 14.74 -5.91
CA LEU A 114 0.86 13.75 -5.40
C LEU A 114 0.14 12.57 -4.74
N VAL A 115 0.65 11.36 -4.96
CA VAL A 115 0.17 10.12 -4.35
C VAL A 115 1.31 9.32 -3.73
N MET A 116 0.96 8.45 -2.79
CA MET A 116 1.80 7.33 -2.38
C MET A 116 1.18 6.03 -2.88
N LEU A 117 2.02 5.04 -3.17
CA LEU A 117 1.55 3.70 -3.56
C LEU A 117 1.90 2.71 -2.44
N LYS A 118 0.95 1.84 -2.11
CA LYS A 118 1.19 0.69 -1.23
C LYS A 118 0.91 -0.60 -1.98
N LEU A 119 1.97 -1.32 -2.34
CA LEU A 119 1.88 -2.46 -3.25
C LEU A 119 2.33 -3.75 -2.55
N THR A 120 1.89 -4.89 -3.09
CA THR A 120 2.49 -6.18 -2.74
C THR A 120 3.95 -6.21 -3.19
N ILE A 121 4.84 -6.83 -2.42
CA ILE A 121 6.24 -7.00 -2.83
C ILE A 121 6.27 -7.76 -4.17
N PRO A 122 6.86 -7.19 -5.23
CA PRO A 122 6.74 -7.75 -6.57
C PRO A 122 7.45 -9.09 -6.69
N THR A 123 6.97 -9.93 -7.60
CA THR A 123 7.62 -11.22 -7.92
C THR A 123 8.94 -10.99 -8.63
N GLU A 124 8.98 -10.02 -9.54
CA GLU A 124 10.20 -9.57 -10.22
C GLU A 124 10.80 -8.39 -9.44
N ALA A 125 12.06 -8.54 -9.02
CA ALA A 125 12.78 -7.50 -8.30
C ALA A 125 12.82 -6.20 -9.12
N ASN A 126 12.56 -5.07 -8.47
CA ASN A 126 12.52 -3.73 -9.08
C ASN A 126 11.44 -3.51 -10.14
N LEU A 127 10.40 -4.36 -10.21
CA LEU A 127 9.28 -4.18 -11.14
C LEU A 127 8.68 -2.76 -11.09
N TYR A 128 8.54 -2.18 -9.90
CA TYR A 128 7.92 -0.86 -9.69
C TYR A 128 8.91 0.32 -9.69
N LYS A 129 10.17 0.13 -10.12
CA LYS A 129 11.20 1.19 -10.07
C LYS A 129 10.82 2.45 -10.86
N ASP A 130 10.31 2.27 -12.08
CA ASP A 130 9.83 3.36 -12.93
C ASP A 130 8.61 4.09 -12.36
N LEU A 131 7.73 3.40 -11.62
CA LEU A 131 6.66 4.06 -10.88
C LEU A 131 7.21 4.90 -9.73
N ALA A 132 8.26 4.44 -9.05
CA ALA A 132 8.89 5.20 -7.97
C ALA A 132 9.60 6.47 -8.46
N GLU A 133 10.07 6.46 -9.72
CA GLU A 133 10.69 7.61 -10.39
C GLU A 133 9.66 8.59 -10.98
N HIS A 134 8.36 8.26 -10.96
CA HIS A 134 7.31 9.11 -11.51
C HIS A 134 7.13 10.39 -10.67
N PRO A 135 7.02 11.59 -11.27
CA PRO A 135 7.00 12.87 -10.54
C PRO A 135 5.83 13.00 -9.55
N ASN A 136 4.70 12.35 -9.84
CA ASN A 136 3.52 12.34 -8.96
C ASN A 136 3.58 11.32 -7.82
N VAL A 137 4.64 10.49 -7.74
CA VAL A 137 4.80 9.49 -6.68
C VAL A 137 5.76 10.02 -5.62
N VAL A 138 5.25 10.22 -4.41
CA VAL A 138 6.08 10.67 -3.26
C VAL A 138 6.93 9.52 -2.74
N ARG A 139 6.33 8.33 -2.63
CA ARG A 139 6.98 7.12 -2.16
C ARG A 139 6.16 5.89 -2.50
N ILE A 140 6.83 4.77 -2.74
CA ILE A 140 6.22 3.45 -2.74
C ILE A 140 6.57 2.74 -1.44
N VAL A 141 5.53 2.34 -0.72
CA VAL A 141 5.62 1.46 0.45
C VAL A 141 5.11 0.07 0.07
N VAL A 142 5.51 -0.98 0.79
CA VAL A 142 5.03 -2.35 0.52
C VAL A 142 4.36 -2.99 1.73
N LEU A 143 3.32 -3.78 1.46
CA LEU A 143 2.68 -4.64 2.45
C LEU A 143 3.35 -6.01 2.50
N SER A 144 3.35 -6.66 3.67
CA SER A 144 3.89 -8.02 3.80
C SER A 144 2.99 -9.09 3.17
N GLY A 145 1.70 -8.80 2.97
CA GLY A 145 0.78 -9.63 2.17
C GLY A 145 0.48 -11.03 2.71
N GLY A 146 1.04 -11.41 3.87
CA GLY A 146 0.97 -12.77 4.42
C GLY A 146 2.33 -13.46 4.54
N TYR A 147 3.40 -12.90 3.97
CA TYR A 147 4.76 -13.34 4.26
C TYR A 147 5.10 -13.13 5.74
N SER A 148 5.98 -13.99 6.28
CA SER A 148 6.64 -13.72 7.56
C SER A 148 7.48 -12.43 7.46
N ARG A 149 7.81 -11.84 8.61
CA ARG A 149 8.66 -10.64 8.64
C ARG A 149 9.99 -10.90 7.96
N GLU A 150 10.60 -12.06 8.24
CA GLU A 150 11.90 -12.45 7.68
C GLU A 150 11.84 -12.55 6.16
N LYS A 151 10.82 -13.25 5.60
CA LYS A 151 10.68 -13.39 4.16
C LYS A 151 10.33 -12.07 3.48
N ALA A 152 9.47 -11.26 4.09
CA ALA A 152 9.13 -9.94 3.57
C ALA A 152 10.36 -9.01 3.54
N ASN A 153 11.19 -9.05 4.58
CA ASN A 153 12.44 -8.28 4.65
C ASN A 153 13.44 -8.74 3.58
N GLU A 154 13.62 -10.05 3.39
CA GLU A 154 14.48 -10.61 2.33
C GLU A 154 14.06 -10.09 0.95
N LEU A 155 12.79 -10.25 0.59
CA LEU A 155 12.27 -9.80 -0.72
C LEU A 155 12.34 -8.26 -0.88
N LEU A 156 12.17 -7.51 0.22
CA LEU A 156 12.26 -6.05 0.19
C LEU A 156 13.68 -5.55 -0.10
N LYS A 157 14.72 -6.29 0.32
CA LYS A 157 16.12 -5.89 0.05
C LYS A 157 16.49 -5.94 -1.43
N ASP A 158 15.81 -6.76 -2.23
CA ASP A 158 16.01 -6.85 -3.67
C ASP A 158 15.31 -5.71 -4.44
N ASN A 159 14.60 -4.81 -3.75
CA ASN A 159 13.85 -3.71 -4.34
C ASN A 159 14.38 -2.36 -3.86
N ALA A 160 15.11 -1.66 -4.74
CA ALA A 160 15.90 -0.48 -4.40
C ALA A 160 15.06 0.69 -3.86
N GLU A 161 13.93 0.98 -4.51
CA GLU A 161 13.12 2.18 -4.22
C GLU A 161 11.98 1.94 -3.21
N LEU A 162 11.81 0.70 -2.74
CA LEU A 162 10.68 0.30 -1.90
C LEU A 162 11.02 0.34 -0.42
N ILE A 163 10.07 0.75 0.43
CA ILE A 163 10.19 0.70 1.90
C ILE A 163 8.99 -0.03 2.53
N ALA A 164 9.13 -0.55 3.75
CA ALA A 164 8.06 -1.32 4.37
C ALA A 164 6.88 -0.45 4.87
N SER A 165 5.66 -1.01 4.79
CA SER A 165 4.45 -0.58 5.50
C SER A 165 3.73 -1.82 6.05
N PHE A 166 4.37 -2.47 7.02
CA PHE A 166 3.90 -3.73 7.60
C PHE A 166 2.97 -3.49 8.79
N SER A 167 1.92 -4.31 8.89
CA SER A 167 1.03 -4.37 10.06
C SER A 167 1.30 -5.63 10.88
N ARG A 168 0.74 -6.76 10.45
CA ARG A 168 0.89 -8.06 11.15
C ARG A 168 2.35 -8.49 11.29
N ALA A 169 3.17 -8.27 10.26
CA ALA A 169 4.59 -8.62 10.32
C ALA A 169 5.40 -7.76 11.30
N LEU A 170 4.95 -6.54 11.63
CA LEU A 170 5.56 -5.74 12.70
C LEU A 170 5.23 -6.31 14.08
N ALA A 171 3.98 -6.76 14.28
CA ALA A 171 3.46 -7.18 15.57
C ALA A 171 3.43 -8.71 15.78
N SER A 172 4.06 -9.50 14.91
CA SER A 172 3.92 -10.97 14.87
C SER A 172 4.31 -11.67 16.17
N ASP A 173 5.24 -11.08 16.92
CA ASP A 173 5.81 -11.65 18.15
C ASP A 173 5.31 -10.95 19.42
N LEU A 174 4.39 -9.99 19.28
CA LEU A 174 3.86 -9.22 20.39
C LEU A 174 2.64 -9.92 21.00
N ARG A 175 2.61 -10.07 22.33
CA ARG A 175 1.55 -10.77 23.06
C ARG A 175 1.17 -9.98 24.31
N ALA A 176 -0.11 -10.00 24.67
CA ALA A 176 -0.62 -9.29 25.84
C ALA A 176 -0.03 -9.76 27.18
N GLY A 177 0.49 -10.99 27.25
CA GLY A 177 1.08 -11.57 28.46
C GLY A 177 2.59 -11.38 28.62
N GLN A 178 3.26 -10.71 27.67
CA GLN A 178 4.69 -10.40 27.80
C GLN A 178 4.94 -9.42 28.95
N SER A 179 6.11 -9.53 29.57
CA SER A 179 6.64 -8.43 30.36
C SER A 179 6.89 -7.20 29.47
N LYS A 180 6.98 -6.02 30.08
CA LYS A 180 7.28 -4.79 29.34
C LYS A 180 8.61 -4.91 28.60
N GLU A 181 9.62 -5.48 29.25
CA GLU A 181 10.97 -5.65 28.71
C GLU A 181 10.99 -6.59 27.51
N GLU A 182 10.27 -7.71 27.57
CA GLU A 182 10.13 -8.63 26.43
C GLU A 182 9.38 -7.99 25.26
N PHE A 183 8.31 -7.24 25.55
CA PHE A 183 7.52 -6.54 24.55
C PHE A 183 8.35 -5.46 23.84
N ASP A 184 9.00 -4.58 24.61
CA ASP A 184 9.82 -3.49 24.09
C ASP A 184 10.98 -4.02 23.26
N LYS A 185 11.63 -5.11 23.72
CA LYS A 185 12.70 -5.78 22.97
C LYS A 185 12.17 -6.36 21.65
N ALA A 186 11.08 -7.12 21.69
CA ALA A 186 10.52 -7.76 20.48
C ALA A 186 10.08 -6.72 19.44
N LEU A 187 9.48 -5.60 19.89
CA LEU A 187 9.12 -4.50 19.01
C LEU A 187 10.38 -3.80 18.44
N GLY A 188 11.41 -3.58 19.28
CA GLY A 188 12.68 -3.02 18.86
C GLY A 188 13.36 -3.84 17.77
N ASP A 189 13.52 -5.15 17.98
CA ASP A 189 14.11 -6.09 17.02
C ASP A 189 13.31 -6.11 15.70
N ALA A 190 11.98 -6.07 15.78
CA ALA A 190 11.11 -6.00 14.61
C ALA A 190 11.31 -4.70 13.82
N VAL A 191 11.34 -3.55 14.50
CA VAL A 191 11.56 -2.23 13.87
C VAL A 191 12.94 -2.16 13.23
N GLU A 192 13.99 -2.62 13.91
CA GLU A 192 15.37 -2.58 13.40
C GLU A 192 15.53 -3.42 12.14
N SER A 193 15.02 -4.66 12.15
CA SER A 193 15.10 -5.55 10.98
C SER A 193 14.31 -5.03 9.77
N ILE A 194 13.13 -4.45 10.00
CA ILE A 194 12.31 -3.86 8.93
C ILE A 194 12.95 -2.57 8.40
N TYR A 195 13.55 -1.76 9.29
CA TYR A 195 14.29 -0.57 8.91
C TYR A 195 15.47 -0.93 8.03
N ASP A 196 16.31 -1.88 8.47
CA ASP A 196 17.45 -2.39 7.70
C ASP A 196 17.04 -2.84 6.30
N ALA A 197 15.99 -3.66 6.17
CA ALA A 197 15.49 -4.08 4.86
C ALA A 197 14.95 -2.93 3.99
N SER A 198 14.44 -1.87 4.63
CA SER A 198 13.92 -0.69 3.93
C SER A 198 15.03 0.23 3.42
N VAL A 199 16.20 0.27 4.06
CA VAL A 199 17.28 1.23 3.72
C VAL A 199 18.53 0.58 3.13
N ASN A 200 18.87 -0.65 3.53
CA ASN A 200 20.05 -1.38 3.10
C ASN A 200 19.65 -2.47 2.09
N LYS A 201 19.87 -2.17 0.81
CA LYS A 201 19.49 -3.00 -0.33
C LYS A 201 20.64 -3.91 -0.77
N ASN A 202 20.31 -5.01 -1.44
CA ASN A 202 21.28 -5.95 -2.01
C ASN A 202 21.96 -5.39 -3.27
#